data_AF-A0A937CWT6-F1
#
_entry.id   AF-A0A937CWT6-F1
#
_cell.length_a   1.000
_cell.length_b   1.000
_cell.length_c   1.000
_cell.angle_alpha   90.00
_cell.angle_beta   90.00
_cell.angle_gamma   90.00
#
_symmetry.space_group_name_H-M   'P 1'
#
loop_
_entity.id
_entity.type
_entity.pdbx_description
1 polymer ?
#
loop_
_entity_poly.entity_id
_entity_poly.type
_entity_poly.pdbx_seq_one_letter_code
_entity_poly.pdbx_strand_id
1 'polypeptide(L)'
;MAQVPHSDLKEITKNYPYLTRVLWLSTLVDGAVHRAWLTTLGHMEARERLAHFLCELRDRLQPAGLMNEDSYELPITQEELGDAFGTSTVHINRVLQDLRADGLITSRGKTLIINDLKRLQEQAQYSPGYLHIGQKLERD
;
A
#
# COMPACT_ATOMS: atom_id res chain seq x y z
N MET A 1 4.48 19.46 -4.34
CA MET A 1 5.64 18.93 -3.60
C MET A 1 6.30 20.08 -2.86
N ALA A 2 6.54 19.94 -1.55
CA ALA A 2 7.38 20.90 -0.84
C ALA A 2 8.81 20.80 -1.39
N GLN A 3 9.42 21.93 -1.73
CA GLN A 3 10.84 21.96 -2.12
C GLN A 3 11.68 22.29 -0.89
N VAL A 4 12.70 21.46 -0.62
CA VAL A 4 13.61 21.62 0.51
C VAL A 4 15.02 21.83 -0.04
N PRO A 5 15.67 22.97 0.25
CA PRO A 5 17.07 23.20 -0.10
C PRO A 5 18.00 22.13 0.47
N HIS A 6 19.03 21.74 -0.30
CA HIS A 6 20.04 20.80 0.19
C HIS A 6 20.83 21.32 1.40
N SER A 7 20.89 22.63 1.61
CA SER A 7 21.47 23.24 2.83
C SER A 7 20.76 22.76 4.09
N ASP A 8 19.43 22.67 4.05
CA ASP A 8 18.60 22.39 5.20
C ASP A 8 18.72 20.90 5.57
N LEU A 9 18.82 20.02 4.57
CA LEU A 9 19.13 18.61 4.78
C LEU A 9 20.54 18.42 5.39
N LYS A 10 21.52 19.21 4.98
CA LYS A 10 22.87 19.19 5.59
C LYS A 10 22.84 19.67 7.04
N GLU A 11 21.97 20.62 7.37
CA GLU A 11 21.78 21.08 8.74
C GLU A 11 21.11 20.01 9.60
N ILE A 12 20.04 19.39 9.09
CA ILE A 12 19.32 18.29 9.75
C ILE A 12 20.29 17.14 10.10
N THR A 13 21.11 16.73 9.14
CA THR A 13 22.05 15.61 9.33
C THR A 13 23.19 15.90 10.30
N LYS A 14 23.50 17.18 10.55
CA LYS A 14 24.53 17.60 11.52
C LYS A 14 23.98 17.83 12.91
N ASN A 15 22.82 18.48 13.01
CA ASN A 15 22.35 19.07 14.26
C ASN A 15 21.17 18.29 14.88
N TYR A 16 20.52 17.39 14.13
CA TYR A 16 19.31 16.70 14.57
C TYR A 16 19.41 15.18 14.36
N PRO A 17 20.12 14.44 15.24
CA PRO A 17 20.35 13.00 15.09
C PRO A 17 19.05 12.16 15.06
N TYR A 18 18.04 12.57 15.81
CA TYR A 18 16.72 11.92 15.75
C TYR A 18 16.09 12.04 14.35
N LEU A 19 16.02 13.26 13.80
CA LEU A 19 15.47 13.48 12.45
C LEU A 19 16.30 12.77 11.38
N THR A 20 17.62 12.70 11.55
CA THR A 20 18.52 11.96 10.66
C THR A 20 18.15 10.48 10.61
N ARG A 21 17.92 9.85 11.78
CA ARG A 21 17.49 8.44 11.86
C ARG A 21 16.11 8.24 11.24
N VAL A 22 15.17 9.17 11.44
CA VAL A 22 13.85 9.13 10.80
C VAL A 22 13.97 9.17 9.27
N LEU A 23 14.79 10.07 8.72
CA LEU A 23 15.03 10.17 7.28
C LEU A 23 15.68 8.90 6.72
N TRP A 24 16.67 8.35 7.43
CA TRP A 24 17.33 7.11 7.02
C TRP A 24 16.37 5.91 7.06
N LEU A 25 15.57 5.78 8.13
CA LEU A 25 14.54 4.75 8.23
C LEU A 25 13.51 4.91 7.10
N SER A 26 13.02 6.12 6.83
CA SER A 26 12.10 6.38 5.71
C SER A 26 12.68 5.87 4.39
N THR A 27 13.96 6.12 4.13
CA THR A 27 14.65 5.64 2.92
C THR A 27 14.71 4.10 2.88
N LEU A 28 14.97 3.44 4.03
CA LEU A 28 14.98 1.98 4.13
C LEU A 28 13.59 1.37 3.89
N VAL A 29 12.55 1.97 4.48
CA VAL A 29 11.15 1.56 4.31
C VAL A 29 10.72 1.71 2.85
N ASP A 30 11.00 2.85 2.21
CA ASP A 30 10.71 3.06 0.79
C ASP A 30 11.41 2.01 -0.08
N GLY A 31 12.67 1.71 0.23
CA GLY A 31 13.41 0.64 -0.45
C GLY A 31 12.79 -0.76 -0.24
N ALA A 32 12.28 -1.05 0.96
CA ALA A 32 11.60 -2.32 1.25
C ALA A 32 10.26 -2.44 0.50
N VAL A 33 9.46 -1.37 0.48
CA VAL A 33 8.21 -1.27 -0.28
C VAL A 33 8.47 -1.49 -1.77
N HIS A 34 9.47 -0.80 -2.36
CA HIS A 34 9.80 -0.99 -3.77
C HIS A 34 10.21 -2.44 -4.09
N ARG A 35 11.02 -3.08 -3.25
CA ARG A 35 11.39 -4.48 -3.46
C ARG A 35 10.18 -5.41 -3.38
N ALA A 36 9.29 -5.21 -2.41
CA ALA A 36 8.05 -5.98 -2.30
C ALA A 36 7.21 -5.84 -3.59
N TRP A 37 7.02 -4.61 -4.07
CA TRP A 37 6.28 -4.35 -5.31
C TRP A 37 6.95 -4.92 -6.57
N LEU A 38 8.28 -4.90 -6.67
CA LEU A 38 9.00 -5.56 -7.77
C LEU A 38 8.74 -7.09 -7.77
N THR A 39 8.77 -7.73 -6.60
CA THR A 39 8.45 -9.15 -6.48
C THR A 39 7.00 -9.44 -6.84
N THR A 40 6.05 -8.67 -6.29
CA THR A 40 4.62 -8.77 -6.61
C THR A 40 4.36 -8.61 -8.10
N LEU A 41 4.95 -7.61 -8.77
CA LEU A 41 4.75 -7.39 -10.20
C LEU A 41 5.32 -8.52 -11.07
N GLY A 42 6.44 -9.13 -10.65
CA GLY A 42 7.13 -10.16 -11.42
C GLY A 42 6.64 -11.60 -11.22
N HIS A 43 6.01 -11.91 -10.09
CA HIS A 43 5.66 -13.30 -9.73
C HIS A 43 4.17 -13.55 -9.51
N MET A 44 3.36 -12.52 -9.31
CA MET A 44 1.94 -12.68 -9.01
C MET A 44 1.07 -12.40 -10.24
N GLU A 45 0.01 -13.19 -10.37
CA GLU A 45 -1.05 -12.96 -11.35
C GLU A 45 -1.83 -11.69 -11.00
N ALA A 46 -2.51 -11.07 -11.97
CA ALA A 46 -3.21 -9.79 -11.75
C ALA A 46 -4.22 -9.81 -10.60
N ARG A 47 -4.84 -10.98 -10.36
CA ARG A 47 -5.77 -11.19 -9.25
C ARG A 47 -5.09 -11.16 -7.89
N GLU A 48 -3.96 -11.84 -7.75
CA GLU A 48 -3.15 -11.83 -6.53
C GLU A 48 -2.60 -10.43 -6.27
N ARG A 49 -2.09 -9.75 -7.31
CA ARG A 49 -1.58 -8.37 -7.22
C ARG A 49 -2.65 -7.39 -6.75
N LEU A 50 -3.86 -7.48 -7.28
CA LEU A 50 -4.95 -6.62 -6.85
C LEU A 50 -5.36 -6.92 -5.41
N ALA A 51 -5.49 -8.20 -5.03
CA ALA A 51 -5.77 -8.55 -3.64
C ALA A 51 -4.69 -8.03 -2.67
N HIS A 52 -3.41 -8.15 -3.06
CA HIS A 52 -2.26 -7.61 -2.32
C HIS A 52 -2.35 -6.10 -2.15
N PHE A 53 -2.64 -5.38 -3.24
CA PHE A 53 -2.84 -3.94 -3.22
C PHE A 53 -3.93 -3.51 -2.24
N LEU A 54 -5.07 -4.20 -2.24
CA LEU A 54 -6.19 -3.88 -1.35
C LEU A 54 -5.84 -4.13 0.11
N CYS A 55 -5.16 -5.24 0.42
CA CYS A 55 -4.63 -5.51 1.77
C CYS A 55 -3.61 -4.46 2.22
N GLU A 56 -2.66 -4.09 1.35
CA GLU A 56 -1.67 -3.07 1.66
C GLU A 56 -2.31 -1.71 1.92
N LEU A 57 -3.28 -1.30 1.11
CA LEU A 57 -3.97 -0.03 1.28
C LEU A 57 -4.74 0.00 2.59
N ARG A 58 -5.45 -1.07 2.93
CA ARG A 58 -6.10 -1.24 4.24
C ARG A 58 -5.11 -1.02 5.39
N ASP A 59 -3.98 -1.72 5.36
CA ASP A 59 -2.99 -1.65 6.44
C ASP A 59 -2.32 -0.28 6.54
N ARG A 60 -2.18 0.46 5.44
CA ARG A 60 -1.72 1.86 5.45
C ARG A 60 -2.77 2.83 6.00
N LEU A 61 -4.06 2.61 5.70
CA LEU A 61 -5.15 3.49 6.11
C LEU A 61 -5.59 3.28 7.56
N GLN A 62 -5.47 2.06 8.09
CA GLN A 62 -5.83 1.73 9.47
C GLN A 62 -5.13 2.62 10.52
N PRO A 63 -3.79 2.73 10.56
CA PRO A 63 -3.10 3.62 11.51
C PRO A 63 -3.34 5.11 11.25
N ALA A 64 -3.76 5.47 10.03
CA ALA A 64 -4.12 6.84 9.69
C ALA A 64 -5.55 7.23 10.15
N GLY A 65 -6.33 6.30 10.69
CA GLY A 65 -7.71 6.54 11.09
C GLY A 65 -8.67 6.77 9.91
N LEU A 66 -8.30 6.27 8.72
CA LEU A 66 -9.06 6.44 7.47
C LEU A 66 -9.91 5.20 7.12
N MET A 67 -9.92 4.21 7.99
CA MET A 67 -10.79 3.04 7.90
C MET A 67 -12.14 3.32 8.57
N ASN A 68 -13.21 2.84 7.98
CA ASN A 68 -14.51 2.69 8.62
C ASN A 68 -14.83 1.21 8.74
N GLU A 69 -14.59 0.63 9.91
CA GLU A 69 -14.63 -0.83 10.15
C GLU A 69 -13.77 -1.58 9.13
N ASP A 70 -14.38 -2.41 8.29
CA ASP A 70 -13.75 -3.20 7.23
C ASP A 70 -13.76 -2.51 5.85
N SER A 71 -14.08 -1.21 5.82
CA SER A 71 -14.24 -0.43 4.61
C SER A 71 -13.34 0.81 4.55
N TYR A 72 -13.02 1.24 3.34
CA TYR A 72 -12.28 2.47 3.08
C TYR A 72 -12.61 3.06 1.71
N GLU A 73 -12.28 4.33 1.51
CA GLU A 73 -12.36 4.94 0.18
C GLU A 73 -11.22 4.47 -0.72
N LEU A 74 -11.59 3.99 -1.90
CA LEU A 74 -10.68 3.68 -3.00
C LEU A 74 -10.96 4.64 -4.16
N PRO A 75 -10.41 5.86 -4.13
CA PRO A 75 -10.63 6.87 -5.17
C PRO A 75 -9.72 6.65 -6.39
N ILE A 76 -9.48 5.39 -6.77
CA ILE A 76 -8.64 5.00 -7.91
C ILE A 76 -9.52 4.33 -8.95
N THR A 77 -9.41 4.79 -10.19
CA THR A 77 -10.14 4.25 -11.32
C THR A 77 -9.54 2.93 -11.81
N GLN A 78 -10.32 2.17 -12.58
CA GLN A 78 -9.83 0.91 -13.17
C GLN A 78 -8.74 1.15 -14.22
N GLU A 79 -8.75 2.31 -14.86
CA GLU A 79 -7.72 2.74 -15.82
C GLU A 79 -6.40 3.02 -15.09
N GLU A 80 -6.43 3.81 -14.02
CA GLU A 80 -5.24 4.06 -13.19
C GLU A 80 -4.67 2.77 -12.58
N LEU A 81 -5.53 1.83 -12.16
CA LEU A 81 -5.08 0.49 -11.72
C LEU A 81 -4.46 -0.32 -12.87
N GLY A 82 -4.99 -0.19 -14.09
CA GLY A 82 -4.44 -0.83 -15.28
C GLY A 82 -3.03 -0.32 -15.58
N ASP A 83 -2.86 0.99 -15.62
CA ASP A 83 -1.58 1.66 -15.84
C ASP A 83 -0.57 1.29 -14.73
N ALA A 84 -0.99 1.32 -13.46
CA ALA A 84 -0.12 1.00 -12.33
C ALA A 84 0.35 -0.45 -12.32
N PHE A 85 -0.49 -1.40 -12.78
CA PHE A 85 -0.15 -2.83 -12.78
C PHE A 85 0.33 -3.34 -14.15
N GLY A 86 0.48 -2.46 -15.14
CA GLY A 86 0.89 -2.83 -16.49
C GLY A 86 -0.07 -3.82 -17.16
N THR A 87 -1.37 -3.69 -16.91
CA THR A 87 -2.41 -4.57 -17.45
C THR A 87 -3.59 -3.77 -18.01
N SER A 88 -4.46 -4.38 -18.79
CA SER A 88 -5.57 -3.64 -19.41
C SER A 88 -6.68 -3.33 -18.41
N THR A 89 -7.36 -2.19 -18.60
CA THR A 89 -8.55 -1.81 -17.83
C THR A 89 -9.62 -2.91 -17.83
N VAL A 90 -9.80 -3.61 -18.95
CA VAL A 90 -10.75 -4.74 -19.07
C VAL A 90 -10.33 -5.90 -18.18
N HIS A 91 -9.02 -6.18 -18.09
CA HIS A 91 -8.51 -7.23 -17.21
C HIS A 91 -8.68 -6.86 -15.74
N ILE A 92 -8.39 -5.61 -15.34
CA ILE A 92 -8.68 -5.11 -13.99
C ILE A 92 -10.16 -5.24 -13.64
N ASN A 93 -11.04 -4.86 -14.56
CA ASN A 93 -12.49 -4.96 -14.36
C ASN A 93 -12.90 -6.41 -14.08
N ARG A 94 -12.42 -7.36 -14.89
CA ARG A 94 -12.69 -8.79 -14.70
C ARG A 94 -12.18 -9.29 -13.35
N VAL A 95 -10.96 -8.97 -12.97
CA VAL A 95 -10.39 -9.35 -11.67
C VAL A 95 -11.23 -8.80 -10.51
N LEU A 96 -11.63 -7.53 -10.57
CA LEU A 96 -12.52 -6.93 -9.57
C LEU A 96 -13.89 -7.62 -9.52
N GLN A 97 -14.44 -8.05 -10.66
CA GLN A 97 -15.68 -8.82 -10.70
C GLN A 97 -15.50 -10.20 -10.06
N ASP A 98 -14.40 -10.88 -10.35
CA ASP A 98 -14.11 -12.21 -9.80
C ASP A 98 -13.95 -12.15 -8.27
N LEU A 99 -13.23 -11.15 -7.73
CA LEU A 99 -13.10 -10.96 -6.28
C LEU A 99 -14.46 -10.67 -5.60
N ARG A 100 -15.38 -9.96 -6.28
CA ARG A 100 -16.74 -9.73 -5.79
C ARG A 100 -17.59 -11.01 -5.85
N ALA A 101 -17.49 -11.76 -6.94
CA ALA A 101 -18.23 -13.01 -7.13
C ALA A 101 -17.84 -14.05 -6.08
N ASP A 102 -16.57 -14.08 -5.67
CA ASP A 102 -16.07 -14.96 -4.60
C ASP A 102 -16.37 -14.43 -3.19
N GLY A 103 -17.07 -13.29 -3.11
CA GLY A 103 -17.50 -12.65 -1.87
C GLY A 103 -16.36 -12.03 -1.07
N LEU A 104 -15.15 -11.88 -1.64
CA LEU A 104 -13.98 -11.35 -0.91
C LEU A 104 -14.08 -9.84 -0.68
N ILE A 105 -14.67 -9.13 -1.63
CA ILE A 105 -14.85 -7.68 -1.57
C ILE A 105 -16.25 -7.25 -1.97
N THR A 106 -16.67 -6.08 -1.53
CA THR A 106 -17.82 -5.33 -2.04
C THR A 106 -17.40 -3.93 -2.41
N SER A 107 -17.98 -3.36 -3.47
CA SER A 107 -17.73 -1.97 -3.85
C SER A 107 -19.04 -1.21 -4.02
N ARG A 108 -19.15 -0.04 -3.40
CA ARG A 108 -20.30 0.86 -3.50
C ARG A 108 -19.79 2.28 -3.79
N GLY A 109 -19.96 2.74 -5.03
CA GLY A 109 -19.34 4.00 -5.47
C GLY A 109 -17.82 3.94 -5.31
N LYS A 110 -17.26 4.86 -4.51
CA LYS A 110 -15.82 4.90 -4.17
C LYS A 110 -15.46 4.11 -2.91
N THR A 111 -16.42 3.51 -2.23
CA THR A 111 -16.17 2.73 -1.01
C THR A 111 -15.92 1.28 -1.37
N LEU A 112 -14.82 0.72 -0.86
CA LEU A 112 -14.51 -0.69 -0.89
C LEU A 112 -14.69 -1.28 0.51
N ILE A 113 -15.27 -2.47 0.59
CA ILE A 113 -15.44 -3.26 1.81
C ILE A 113 -14.69 -4.58 1.60
N ILE A 114 -13.83 -4.94 2.54
CA ILE A 114 -13.19 -6.27 2.58
C ILE A 114 -14.07 -7.18 3.43
N ASN A 115 -14.73 -8.14 2.80
CA ASN A 115 -15.70 -9.01 3.48
C ASN A 115 -15.02 -10.17 4.22
N ASP A 116 -13.89 -10.65 3.70
CA ASP A 116 -13.09 -11.71 4.31
C ASP A 116 -11.60 -11.38 4.17
N LEU A 117 -11.07 -10.67 5.17
CA LEU A 117 -9.69 -10.23 5.18
C LEU A 117 -8.73 -11.41 5.11
N LYS A 118 -9.01 -12.50 5.83
CA LYS A 118 -8.12 -13.65 5.90
C LYS A 118 -7.99 -14.31 4.54
N ARG A 119 -9.11 -14.63 3.88
CA ARG A 119 -9.09 -15.22 2.53
C ARG A 119 -8.48 -14.28 1.50
N LEU A 120 -8.70 -12.97 1.62
CA LEU A 120 -8.08 -11.98 0.73
C LEU A 120 -6.56 -11.94 0.91
N GLN A 121 -6.06 -12.01 2.15
CA GLN A 121 -4.62 -12.08 2.45
C GLN A 121 -4.00 -13.38 1.93
N GLU A 122 -4.68 -14.52 2.09
CA GLU A 122 -4.23 -15.82 1.54
C GLU A 122 -4.15 -15.77 0.01
N GLN A 123 -5.18 -15.25 -0.67
CA GLN A 123 -5.21 -15.04 -2.11
C GLN A 123 -4.08 -14.12 -2.60
N ALA A 124 -3.68 -13.16 -1.76
CA ALA A 124 -2.64 -12.18 -2.06
C ALA A 124 -1.22 -12.65 -1.66
N GLN A 125 -1.10 -13.77 -0.95
CA GLN A 125 0.15 -14.15 -0.26
C GLN A 125 0.71 -12.98 0.58
N TYR A 126 -0.20 -12.21 1.20
CA TYR A 126 0.12 -10.90 1.76
C TYR A 126 0.81 -10.99 3.12
N SER A 127 1.86 -10.20 3.30
CA SER A 127 2.52 -9.98 4.59
C SER A 127 2.94 -8.51 4.72
N PRO A 128 2.46 -7.77 5.74
CA PRO A 128 2.70 -6.33 5.87
C PRO A 128 4.10 -5.96 6.36
N GLY A 129 4.99 -6.94 6.59
CA GLY A 129 6.27 -6.73 7.29
C GLY A 129 7.16 -5.65 6.68
N TYR A 130 7.11 -5.46 5.35
CA TYR A 130 7.89 -4.44 4.64
C TYR A 130 7.37 -3.00 4.82
N LEU A 131 6.16 -2.82 5.36
CA LEU A 131 5.57 -1.51 5.60
C LEU A 131 6.12 -0.83 6.87
N HIS A 132 6.69 -1.62 7.80
CA HIS A 132 7.23 -1.13 9.07
C HIS A 132 6.25 -0.22 9.86
N ILE A 133 4.93 -0.44 9.71
CA ILE A 133 3.89 0.36 10.35
C ILE A 133 4.01 0.25 11.88
N GLY A 134 3.99 1.39 12.54
CA GLY A 134 4.03 1.46 14.01
C GLY A 134 5.40 1.19 14.63
N GLN A 135 6.48 1.08 13.83
CA GLN A 135 7.83 1.09 14.40
C GLN A 135 8.10 2.43 15.11
N LYS A 136 8.24 2.37 16.44
CA LYS A 136 8.68 3.52 17.22
C LYS A 136 10.20 3.61 17.16
N LEU A 137 10.69 4.72 16.63
CA LEU A 137 12.08 5.13 16.88
C LEU A 137 12.15 5.73 18.28
N GLU A 138 13.02 5.18 19.12
CA GLU A 138 13.28 5.76 20.44
C GLU A 138 13.82 7.20 20.27
N ARG A 139 13.25 8.12 21.03
CA ARG A 139 13.80 9.47 21.18
C ARG A 139 14.81 9.37 22.32
N ASP A 140 16.10 9.51 21.99
CA ASP A 140 17.15 9.74 23.00
C ASP A 140 16.94 11.07 23.72
#